data_AF-A0A176YHR9-F1
#
_entry.id   AF-A0A176YHR9-F1
#
_cell.length_a   1.000
_cell.length_b   1.000
_cell.length_c   1.000
_cell.angle_alpha   90.00
_cell.angle_beta   90.00
_cell.angle_gamma   90.00
#
_symmetry.space_group_name_H-M   'P 1'
#
loop_
_entity.id
_entity.type
_entity.pdbx_description
1 polymer ?
#
loop_
_entity_poly.entity_id
_entity_poly.type
_entity_poly.pdbx_seq_one_letter_code
_entity_poly.pdbx_strand_id
1 'polypeptide(L)'
;MTSLASTSTTDIQPIRPSSIPAKLAMALVLAVLADWLFYGQRIGLSLAIFAVAIACASLLANHATLEARRAMAGGIVLALGLVPAVEELNTLSFLILIIALAVSLLFATNPETTELADRARALRNFFLFGPFRFFPDALQVFNMSAFTRGIALWLMPAVLGTVFVALFAAANPVIEQWVSLLNPKLIFEYVSVWRLLFWTAMLALVWPFIHVRWRRKKWPTNAAANIAEPEPLAPFVSAEFLGPSTILRSLILFNLLFAAQSILDGIYLWGHAALPAQVTYAEYAHRGAYPLIATALLAAAFVLVAMRQGGPAEKSKVIRSLVYLWVGQNVLLVASSILRLDLYVDIYMLTYWRIAAFIWMGLVALGLILIVARIVLDRSNQWLIGANLTALTIVLYIASLVNFDAFIADYNVAHSREVSGRGVQIDINYLTQLGPQALLAIGKMMQHRADGNLVVWHDRLVEVQRLDMAWRTWGFRTWRLQRRLDAQAKRPSDSQPAG
;
A
#
# COMPACT_ATOMS: atom_id res chain seq x y z
N MET A 1 4.87 65.48 38.91
CA MET A 1 5.22 64.27 39.69
C MET A 1 4.34 63.13 39.20
N THR A 2 5.00 62.03 38.90
CA THR A 2 4.54 60.81 38.23
C THR A 2 3.76 59.85 39.15
N SER A 3 3.10 58.86 38.53
CA SER A 3 2.66 57.56 39.10
C SER A 3 1.24 57.54 39.71
N LEU A 4 0.32 56.61 39.42
CA LEU A 4 0.43 55.22 38.95
C LEU A 4 -0.75 54.87 38.02
N ALA A 5 -0.45 54.31 36.85
CA ALA A 5 -1.40 53.55 36.05
C ALA A 5 -1.47 52.11 36.60
N SER A 6 -2.68 51.63 36.87
CA SER A 6 -2.98 50.27 37.29
C SER A 6 -2.51 49.25 36.24
N THR A 7 -1.54 48.42 36.60
CA THR A 7 -1.13 47.25 35.84
C THR A 7 -2.26 46.21 35.88
N SER A 8 -2.89 46.01 34.73
CA SER A 8 -3.73 44.86 34.44
C SER A 8 -2.87 43.60 34.53
N THR A 9 -3.11 42.79 35.55
CA THR A 9 -2.62 41.41 35.62
C THR A 9 -3.28 40.64 34.49
N THR A 10 -2.54 40.46 33.39
CA THR A 10 -2.85 39.45 32.38
C THR A 10 -2.79 38.09 33.07
N ASP A 11 -3.98 37.51 33.22
CA ASP A 11 -4.22 36.15 33.68
C ASP A 11 -3.49 35.19 32.73
N ILE A 12 -2.28 34.79 33.09
CA ILE A 12 -1.55 33.72 32.40
C ILE A 12 -2.22 32.43 32.83
N GLN A 13 -3.24 31.99 32.07
CA GLN A 13 -3.79 30.66 32.25
C GLN A 13 -2.68 29.62 32.01
N PRO A 14 -2.41 28.73 32.98
CA PRO A 14 -1.45 27.66 32.79
C PRO A 14 -1.98 26.70 31.73
N ILE A 15 -1.20 26.49 30.67
CA ILE A 15 -1.43 25.44 29.68
C ILE A 15 -1.47 24.11 30.44
N ARG A 16 -2.66 23.49 30.54
CA ARG A 16 -2.91 22.26 31.32
C ARG A 16 -1.88 21.16 30.98
N PRO A 17 -1.12 20.63 31.95
CA PRO A 17 -0.16 19.54 31.74
C PRO A 17 -0.80 18.13 31.61
N SER A 18 -2.10 18.03 31.32
CA SER A 18 -2.86 16.77 31.44
C SER A 18 -2.84 15.84 30.19
N SER A 19 -1.96 16.05 29.21
CA SER A 19 -2.13 15.40 27.89
C SER A 19 -1.34 14.10 27.66
N ILE A 20 -0.16 13.92 28.26
CA ILE A 20 0.70 12.76 27.97
C ILE A 20 0.24 11.46 28.64
N PRO A 21 -0.13 11.42 29.95
CA PRO A 21 -0.55 10.16 30.58
C PRO A 21 -1.87 9.63 30.02
N ALA A 22 -2.82 10.50 29.67
CA ALA A 22 -4.07 10.10 29.01
C ALA A 22 -3.83 9.52 27.60
N LYS A 23 -2.89 10.10 26.85
CA LYS A 23 -2.48 9.57 25.54
C LYS A 23 -1.79 8.20 25.65
N LEU A 24 -0.99 8.00 26.68
CA LEU A 24 -0.33 6.72 26.96
C LEU A 24 -1.33 5.64 27.39
N ALA A 25 -2.30 5.99 28.23
CA ALA A 25 -3.40 5.10 28.58
C ALA A 25 -4.20 4.66 27.34
N MET A 26 -4.49 5.59 26.43
CA MET A 26 -5.19 5.27 25.18
C MET A 26 -4.36 4.40 24.23
N ALA A 27 -3.04 4.60 24.18
CA ALA A 27 -2.13 3.73 23.43
C ALA A 27 -2.13 2.30 23.99
N LEU A 28 -2.13 2.15 25.32
CA LEU A 28 -2.20 0.85 25.99
C LEU A 28 -3.53 0.14 25.73
N VAL A 29 -4.65 0.86 25.78
CA VAL A 29 -5.97 0.30 25.43
C VAL A 29 -5.99 -0.22 24.00
N LEU A 30 -5.40 0.52 23.04
CA LEU A 30 -5.28 0.06 21.66
C LEU A 30 -4.34 -1.15 21.53
N ALA A 31 -3.26 -1.24 22.31
CA ALA A 31 -2.39 -2.41 22.30
C ALA A 31 -3.11 -3.67 22.84
N VAL A 32 -3.92 -3.54 23.90
CA VAL A 32 -4.77 -4.62 24.42
C VAL A 32 -5.84 -5.03 23.40
N LEU A 33 -6.45 -4.06 22.73
CA LEU A 33 -7.41 -4.34 21.66
C LEU A 33 -6.74 -5.09 20.48
N ALA A 34 -5.52 -4.68 20.10
CA ALA A 34 -4.73 -5.35 19.06
C ALA A 34 -4.38 -6.79 19.44
N ASP A 35 -4.04 -7.04 20.70
CA ASP A 35 -3.79 -8.38 21.22
C ASP A 35 -5.02 -9.29 21.07
N TRP A 36 -6.19 -8.80 21.47
CA TRP A 36 -7.43 -9.54 21.34
C TRP A 36 -7.88 -9.77 19.87
N LEU A 37 -7.55 -8.84 18.97
CA LEU A 37 -7.95 -8.91 17.55
C LEU A 37 -7.00 -9.74 16.68
N PHE A 38 -5.69 -9.69 16.94
CA PHE A 38 -4.68 -10.22 16.03
C PHE A 38 -3.83 -11.36 16.61
N TYR A 39 -3.65 -11.43 17.93
CA TYR A 39 -2.71 -12.40 18.50
C TYR A 39 -3.26 -13.83 18.39
N GLY A 40 -2.58 -14.68 17.61
CA GLY A 40 -2.99 -16.07 17.35
C GLY A 40 -4.28 -16.19 16.52
N GLN A 41 -4.68 -15.13 15.82
CA GLN A 41 -5.90 -15.08 15.03
C GLN A 41 -5.57 -14.64 13.60
N ARG A 42 -6.36 -15.12 12.64
CA ARG A 42 -6.30 -14.65 11.26
C ARG A 42 -6.92 -13.27 11.15
N ILE A 43 -6.42 -12.47 10.21
CA ILE A 43 -6.75 -11.05 10.06
C ILE A 43 -7.77 -10.89 8.92
N GLY A 44 -8.81 -10.10 9.16
CA GLY A 44 -9.84 -9.75 8.17
C GLY A 44 -10.57 -8.50 8.62
N LEU A 45 -11.87 -8.60 8.90
CA LEU A 45 -12.68 -7.53 9.52
C LEU A 45 -12.06 -6.96 10.79
N SER A 46 -11.31 -7.78 11.55
CA SER A 46 -10.57 -7.32 12.74
C SER A 46 -9.66 -6.11 12.47
N LEU A 47 -9.03 -6.05 11.28
CA LEU A 47 -8.19 -4.92 10.90
C LEU A 47 -9.01 -3.66 10.62
N ALA A 48 -10.16 -3.79 9.96
CA ALA A 48 -11.06 -2.67 9.69
C ALA A 48 -11.56 -2.06 11.01
N ILE A 49 -11.94 -2.90 11.98
CA ILE A 49 -12.35 -2.48 13.33
C ILE A 49 -11.20 -1.75 14.03
N PHE A 50 -9.98 -2.30 13.96
CA PHE A 50 -8.82 -1.68 14.57
C PHE A 50 -8.46 -0.33 13.94
N ALA A 51 -8.56 -0.21 12.62
CA ALA A 51 -8.34 1.05 11.91
C ALA A 51 -9.33 2.15 12.35
N VAL A 52 -10.61 1.78 12.53
CA VAL A 52 -11.62 2.68 13.10
C VAL A 52 -11.27 3.07 14.55
N ALA A 53 -10.85 2.10 15.37
CA ALA A 53 -10.45 2.37 16.76
C ALA A 53 -9.26 3.35 16.84
N ILE A 54 -8.24 3.19 15.98
CA ILE A 54 -7.11 4.13 15.88
C ILE A 54 -7.61 5.52 15.49
N ALA A 55 -8.49 5.61 14.49
CA ALA A 55 -9.03 6.90 14.03
C ALA A 55 -9.82 7.60 15.15
N CYS A 56 -10.70 6.90 15.85
CA CYS A 56 -11.45 7.43 16.99
C CYS A 56 -10.52 7.90 18.12
N ALA A 57 -9.55 7.07 18.52
CA ALA A 57 -8.56 7.43 19.53
C ALA A 57 -7.74 8.67 19.12
N SER A 58 -7.37 8.77 17.85
CA SER A 58 -6.66 9.92 17.33
C SER A 58 -7.48 11.21 17.37
N LEU A 59 -8.77 11.16 17.01
CA LEU A 59 -9.69 12.29 17.11
C LEU A 59 -9.86 12.72 18.58
N LEU A 60 -10.03 11.77 19.50
CA LEU A 60 -10.13 12.06 20.94
C LEU A 60 -8.83 12.68 21.49
N ALA A 61 -7.66 12.17 21.08
CA ALA A 61 -6.36 12.68 21.50
C ALA A 61 -6.06 14.11 21.03
N ASN A 62 -6.66 14.51 19.91
CA ASN A 62 -6.37 15.76 19.21
C ASN A 62 -7.60 16.67 19.07
N HIS A 63 -8.63 16.46 19.89
CA HIS A 63 -9.91 17.18 19.84
C HIS A 63 -9.76 18.71 19.79
N ALA A 64 -8.77 19.27 20.48
CA ALA A 64 -8.49 20.71 20.50
C ALA A 64 -8.03 21.30 19.14
N THR A 65 -7.59 20.45 18.20
CA THR A 65 -7.13 20.87 16.87
C THR A 65 -8.11 20.52 15.75
N LEU A 66 -9.26 19.92 16.09
CA LEU A 66 -10.22 19.43 15.11
C LEU A 66 -11.13 20.54 14.60
N GLU A 67 -11.30 20.58 13.29
CA GLU A 67 -12.36 21.34 12.62
C GLU A 67 -13.36 20.36 12.01
N ALA A 68 -14.67 20.53 12.29
CA ALA A 68 -15.70 19.55 11.94
C ALA A 68 -15.72 19.21 10.43
N ARG A 69 -15.56 20.23 9.56
CA ARG A 69 -15.53 20.04 8.10
C ARG A 69 -14.33 19.20 7.64
N ARG A 70 -13.18 19.40 8.27
CA ARG A 70 -11.93 18.67 7.95
C ARG A 70 -11.94 17.25 8.53
N ALA A 71 -12.47 17.09 9.74
CA ALA A 71 -12.72 15.78 10.34
C ALA A 71 -13.71 14.96 9.49
N MET A 72 -14.75 15.59 8.93
CA MET A 72 -15.67 14.93 8.01
C MET A 72 -14.97 14.50 6.71
N ALA A 73 -14.15 15.36 6.11
CA ALA A 73 -13.37 14.99 4.92
C ALA A 73 -12.41 13.82 5.21
N GLY A 74 -11.72 13.85 6.35
CA GLY A 74 -10.88 12.73 6.80
C GLY A 74 -11.68 11.45 7.06
N GLY A 75 -12.89 11.56 7.62
CA GLY A 75 -13.80 10.44 7.82
C GLY A 75 -14.26 9.80 6.51
N ILE A 76 -14.56 10.61 5.49
CA ILE A 76 -14.89 10.11 4.14
C ILE A 76 -13.72 9.36 3.53
N VAL A 77 -12.50 9.89 3.62
CA VAL A 77 -11.29 9.21 3.12
C VAL A 77 -11.08 7.86 3.82
N LEU A 78 -11.24 7.81 5.13
CA LEU A 78 -11.14 6.56 5.88
C LEU A 78 -12.23 5.57 5.49
N ALA A 79 -13.48 6.02 5.34
CA ALA A 79 -14.60 5.18 4.90
C ALA A 79 -14.31 4.56 3.52
N LEU A 80 -13.80 5.34 2.57
CA LEU A 80 -13.37 4.83 1.27
C LEU A 80 -12.23 3.81 1.41
N GLY A 81 -11.25 4.05 2.28
CA GLY A 81 -10.16 3.10 2.54
C GLY A 81 -10.60 1.79 3.20
N LEU A 82 -11.69 1.81 3.96
CA LEU A 82 -12.26 0.63 4.61
C LEU A 82 -13.01 -0.28 3.63
N VAL A 83 -13.58 0.26 2.54
CA VAL A 83 -14.37 -0.53 1.58
C VAL A 83 -13.58 -1.71 1.00
N PRO A 84 -12.36 -1.53 0.43
CA PRO A 84 -11.55 -2.66 -0.02
C PRO A 84 -11.16 -3.65 1.07
N ALA A 85 -10.86 -3.17 2.28
CA ALA A 85 -10.46 -4.03 3.39
C ALA A 85 -11.63 -4.90 3.91
N VAL A 86 -12.86 -4.37 3.88
CA VAL A 86 -14.07 -5.12 4.21
C VAL A 86 -14.49 -6.06 3.07
N GLU A 87 -14.22 -5.68 1.82
CA GLU A 87 -14.46 -6.52 0.65
C GLU A 87 -13.60 -7.79 0.72
N GLU A 88 -12.27 -7.64 0.74
CA GLU A 88 -11.31 -8.71 0.99
C GLU A 88 -9.96 -8.12 1.42
N LEU A 89 -9.38 -8.70 2.47
CA LEU A 89 -8.07 -8.31 2.94
C LEU A 89 -6.97 -8.92 2.06
N ASN A 90 -6.49 -8.14 1.10
CA ASN A 90 -5.29 -8.44 0.32
C ASN A 90 -4.21 -7.37 0.53
N THR A 91 -3.03 -7.56 -0.07
CA THR A 91 -1.91 -6.62 0.03
C THR A 91 -2.27 -5.20 -0.43
N LEU A 92 -3.08 -5.06 -1.50
CA LEU A 92 -3.51 -3.76 -2.01
C LEU A 92 -4.50 -3.08 -1.06
N SER A 93 -5.54 -3.79 -0.61
CA SER A 93 -6.52 -3.30 0.36
C SER A 93 -5.85 -2.85 1.66
N PHE A 94 -4.85 -3.61 2.14
CA PHE A 94 -4.05 -3.26 3.30
C PHE A 94 -3.28 -1.95 3.11
N LEU A 95 -2.58 -1.79 1.98
CA LEU A 95 -1.85 -0.57 1.65
C LEU A 95 -2.78 0.64 1.50
N ILE A 96 -3.92 0.46 0.83
CA ILE A 96 -4.95 1.50 0.67
C ILE A 96 -5.47 1.93 2.04
N LEU A 97 -5.77 1.00 2.94
CA LEU A 97 -6.26 1.30 4.28
C LEU A 97 -5.23 2.10 5.10
N ILE A 98 -3.96 1.71 5.07
CA ILE A 98 -2.89 2.44 5.78
C ILE A 98 -2.74 3.86 5.24
N ILE A 99 -2.73 4.02 3.91
CA ILE A 99 -2.62 5.34 3.27
C ILE A 99 -3.86 6.17 3.62
N ALA A 100 -5.06 5.61 3.51
CA ALA A 100 -6.30 6.28 3.83
C ALA A 100 -6.35 6.74 5.30
N LEU A 101 -5.90 5.92 6.23
CA LEU A 101 -5.84 6.24 7.65
C LEU A 101 -4.85 7.37 7.94
N ALA A 102 -3.68 7.35 7.31
CA ALA A 102 -2.69 8.41 7.46
C ALA A 102 -3.11 9.73 6.78
N VAL A 103 -3.75 9.67 5.62
CA VAL A 103 -4.32 10.83 4.93
C VAL A 103 -5.50 11.40 5.72
N SER A 104 -6.38 10.56 6.25
CA SER A 104 -7.48 10.95 7.14
C SER A 104 -6.97 11.77 8.34
N LEU A 105 -5.91 11.29 8.98
CA LEU A 105 -5.26 11.99 10.08
C LEU A 105 -4.69 13.35 9.66
N LEU A 106 -4.03 13.40 8.49
CA LEU A 106 -3.46 14.63 7.94
C LEU A 106 -4.55 15.68 7.70
N PHE A 107 -5.68 15.29 7.09
CA PHE A 107 -6.82 16.19 6.89
C PHE A 107 -7.42 16.67 8.21
N ALA A 108 -7.56 15.79 9.20
CA ALA A 108 -8.18 16.13 10.48
C ALA A 108 -7.32 17.05 11.36
N THR A 109 -5.98 17.00 11.26
CA THR A 109 -5.07 17.65 12.23
C THR A 109 -4.12 18.70 11.63
N ASN A 110 -3.95 18.77 10.31
CA ASN A 110 -3.01 19.71 9.68
C ASN A 110 -3.72 20.81 8.85
N PRO A 111 -3.86 22.04 9.40
CA PRO A 111 -4.62 23.10 8.75
C PRO A 111 -3.90 23.78 7.57
N GLU A 112 -2.57 23.63 7.42
CA GLU A 112 -1.77 24.53 6.55
C GLU A 112 -1.11 23.84 5.33
N THR A 113 -1.23 22.53 5.14
CA THR A 113 -0.63 21.86 3.96
C THR A 113 -1.56 21.88 2.75
N THR A 114 -1.43 22.90 1.91
CA THR A 114 -2.16 23.03 0.64
C THR A 114 -1.48 22.27 -0.51
N GLU A 115 -0.15 22.28 -0.58
CA GLU A 115 0.59 21.65 -1.68
C GLU A 115 0.76 20.13 -1.53
N LEU A 116 0.65 19.40 -2.65
CA LEU A 116 0.83 17.94 -2.71
C LEU A 116 2.22 17.50 -2.23
N ALA A 117 3.26 18.26 -2.55
CA ALA A 117 4.65 17.93 -2.17
C ALA A 117 4.85 17.99 -0.65
N ASP A 118 4.24 18.97 0.01
CA ASP A 118 4.32 19.10 1.47
C ASP A 118 3.50 18.02 2.19
N ARG A 119 2.34 17.63 1.63
CA ARG A 119 1.59 16.48 2.13
C ARG A 119 2.39 15.19 2.02
N ALA A 120 3.03 14.94 0.87
CA ALA A 120 3.86 13.76 0.65
C ALA A 120 5.07 13.73 1.61
N ARG A 121 5.72 14.89 1.83
CA ARG A 121 6.84 15.01 2.78
C ARG A 121 6.39 14.79 4.22
N ALA A 122 5.23 15.31 4.60
CA ALA A 122 4.64 15.12 5.92
C ALA A 122 4.32 13.64 6.17
N LEU A 123 3.71 12.97 5.19
CA LEU A 123 3.38 11.54 5.24
C LEU A 123 4.64 10.67 5.32
N ARG A 124 5.65 10.95 4.50
CA ARG A 124 6.95 10.26 4.54
C ARG A 124 7.60 10.36 5.92
N ASN A 125 7.63 11.57 6.49
CA ASN A 125 8.22 11.78 7.81
C ASN A 125 7.40 11.10 8.92
N PHE A 126 6.08 11.03 8.76
CA PHE A 126 5.19 10.33 9.68
C PHE A 126 5.48 8.83 9.72
N PHE A 127 5.58 8.17 8.56
CA PHE A 127 5.90 6.73 8.51
C PHE A 127 7.34 6.42 8.94
N LEU A 128 8.32 7.22 8.52
CA LEU A 128 9.73 6.94 8.84
C LEU A 128 10.09 7.20 10.30
N PHE A 129 9.61 8.31 10.87
CA PHE A 129 10.03 8.74 12.21
C PHE A 129 8.95 8.59 13.27
N GLY A 130 7.70 8.33 12.88
CA GLY A 130 6.60 8.16 13.82
C GLY A 130 6.89 7.06 14.83
N PRO A 131 7.10 5.80 14.39
CA PRO A 131 7.22 4.67 15.32
C PRO A 131 8.38 4.82 16.32
N PHE A 132 9.50 5.40 15.88
CA PHE A 132 10.67 5.59 16.73
C PHE A 132 10.53 6.72 17.76
N ARG A 133 9.53 7.61 17.63
CA ARG A 133 9.28 8.67 18.62
C ARG A 133 8.65 8.14 19.91
N PHE A 134 8.08 6.93 19.89
CA PHE A 134 7.53 6.31 21.08
C PHE A 134 8.58 6.17 22.19
N PHE A 135 9.80 5.72 21.87
CA PHE A 135 10.86 5.49 22.86
C PHE A 135 11.24 6.75 23.67
N PRO A 136 11.63 7.89 23.05
CA PRO A 136 11.98 9.08 23.81
C PRO A 136 10.78 9.70 24.55
N ASP A 137 9.57 9.67 23.98
CA ASP A 137 8.40 10.24 24.64
C ASP A 137 7.93 9.37 25.83
N ALA A 138 8.05 8.04 25.74
CA ALA A 138 7.78 7.13 26.85
C ALA A 138 8.76 7.36 28.02
N LEU A 139 10.04 7.55 27.71
CA LEU A 139 11.07 7.87 28.70
C LEU A 139 10.86 9.23 29.38
N GLN A 140 10.17 10.19 28.75
CA GLN A 140 9.84 11.48 29.39
C GLN A 140 8.73 11.36 30.45
N VAL A 141 7.82 10.38 30.30
CA VAL A 141 6.75 10.11 31.30
C VAL A 141 7.34 9.47 32.55
N PHE A 142 8.33 8.61 32.38
CA PHE A 142 9.12 8.10 33.49
C PHE A 142 10.06 9.20 33.96
N ASN A 143 9.80 9.79 35.12
CA ASN A 143 10.78 10.67 35.76
C ASN A 143 12.02 9.84 36.09
N MET A 144 12.99 9.80 35.16
CA MET A 144 14.20 8.97 35.26
C MET A 144 14.93 9.20 36.59
N SER A 145 14.89 10.43 37.13
CA SER A 145 15.47 10.74 38.44
C SER A 145 14.72 10.10 39.62
N ALA A 146 13.38 10.03 39.55
CA ALA A 146 12.57 9.37 40.57
C ALA A 146 12.66 7.84 40.47
N PHE A 147 12.76 7.31 39.24
CA PHE A 147 12.92 5.87 39.00
C PHE A 147 14.29 5.36 39.44
N THR A 148 15.39 6.04 39.09
CA THR A 148 16.73 5.66 39.55
C THR A 148 16.87 5.80 41.06
N ARG A 149 16.28 6.86 41.65
CA ARG A 149 16.22 7.02 43.11
C ARG A 149 15.41 5.91 43.78
N GLY A 150 14.27 5.52 43.20
CA GLY A 150 13.45 4.42 43.68
C GLY A 150 14.21 3.08 43.65
N ILE A 151 14.87 2.77 42.54
CA ILE A 151 15.74 1.58 42.43
C ILE A 151 16.84 1.65 43.48
N ALA A 152 17.58 2.77 43.57
CA ALA A 152 18.67 2.92 44.53
C ALA A 152 18.21 2.73 45.98
N LEU A 153 17.02 3.24 46.34
CA LEU A 153 16.43 3.09 47.67
C LEU A 153 16.02 1.64 47.99
N TRP A 154 15.54 0.90 46.98
CA TRP A 154 15.10 -0.49 47.17
C TRP A 154 16.19 -1.53 46.93
N LEU A 155 17.30 -1.17 46.28
CA LEU A 155 18.38 -2.09 45.93
C LEU A 155 19.02 -2.69 47.17
N MET A 156 19.34 -1.88 48.16
CA MET A 156 19.96 -2.37 49.41
C MET A 156 18.99 -3.27 50.20
N PRO A 157 17.73 -2.88 50.49
CA PRO A 157 16.75 -3.77 51.13
C PRO A 157 16.50 -5.07 50.35
N ALA A 158 16.44 -5.02 49.02
CA ALA A 158 16.21 -6.20 48.20
C ALA A 158 17.41 -7.16 48.23
N VAL A 159 18.64 -6.65 48.13
CA VAL A 159 19.87 -7.46 48.21
C VAL A 159 19.97 -8.10 49.59
N LEU A 160 19.86 -7.33 50.67
CA LEU A 160 19.91 -7.87 52.02
C LEU A 160 18.76 -8.85 52.28
N GLY A 161 17.54 -8.51 51.87
CA GLY A 161 16.38 -9.40 51.98
C GLY A 161 16.58 -10.73 51.26
N THR A 162 17.16 -10.70 50.05
CA THR A 162 17.49 -11.92 49.29
C THR A 162 18.53 -12.77 50.03
N VAL A 163 19.57 -12.14 50.59
CA VAL A 163 20.57 -12.85 51.40
C VAL A 163 19.93 -13.50 52.63
N PHE A 164 19.05 -12.78 53.35
CA PHE A 164 18.33 -13.35 54.49
C PHE A 164 17.42 -14.51 54.09
N VAL A 165 16.66 -14.39 52.99
CA VAL A 165 15.82 -15.47 52.48
C VAL A 165 16.65 -16.69 52.09
N ALA A 166 17.82 -16.50 51.46
CA ALA A 166 18.71 -17.59 51.11
C ALA A 166 19.29 -18.31 52.35
N LEU A 167 19.71 -17.55 53.37
CA LEU A 167 20.17 -18.11 54.64
C LEU A 167 19.06 -18.86 55.38
N PHE A 168 17.84 -18.33 55.39
CA PHE A 168 16.68 -18.98 56.00
C PHE A 168 16.25 -20.23 55.24
N ALA A 169 16.31 -20.22 53.91
CA ALA A 169 16.07 -21.41 53.09
C ALA A 169 17.09 -22.51 53.39
N ALA A 170 18.38 -22.15 53.52
CA ALA A 170 19.43 -23.12 53.85
C ALA A 170 19.28 -23.73 55.26
N ALA A 171 18.67 -22.99 56.20
CA ALA A 171 18.49 -23.43 57.57
C ALA A 171 17.12 -24.08 57.85
N ASN A 172 16.14 -23.95 56.93
CA ASN A 172 14.77 -24.43 57.15
C ASN A 172 14.20 -25.09 55.86
N PRO A 173 13.97 -26.42 55.88
CA PRO A 173 13.51 -27.16 54.71
C PRO A 173 12.10 -26.76 54.23
N VAL A 174 11.25 -26.17 55.09
CA VAL A 174 9.96 -25.61 54.65
C VAL A 174 10.20 -24.38 53.80
N ILE A 175 11.10 -23.47 54.19
CA ILE A 175 11.38 -22.24 53.43
C ILE A 175 12.08 -22.59 52.11
N GLU A 176 12.97 -23.58 52.10
CA GLU A 176 13.58 -24.11 50.88
C GLU A 176 12.53 -24.55 49.83
N GLN A 177 11.51 -25.30 50.25
CA GLN A 177 10.42 -25.71 49.36
C GLN A 177 9.67 -24.50 48.79
N TRP A 178 9.35 -23.49 49.61
CA TRP A 178 8.64 -22.29 49.15
C TRP A 178 9.46 -21.47 48.15
N VAL A 179 10.77 -21.34 48.38
CA VAL A 179 11.69 -20.67 47.44
C VAL A 179 11.83 -21.46 46.13
N SER A 180 11.84 -22.79 46.19
CA SER A 180 11.90 -23.65 44.98
C SER A 180 10.67 -23.52 44.08
N LEU A 181 9.50 -23.19 44.65
CA LEU A 181 8.27 -22.88 43.93
C LEU A 181 8.33 -21.50 43.24
N LEU A 182 9.14 -20.57 43.76
CA LEU A 182 9.39 -19.25 43.18
C LEU A 182 10.38 -19.30 41.99
N ASN A 183 10.31 -20.37 41.20
CA ASN A 183 11.24 -20.60 40.11
C ASN A 183 11.03 -19.54 39.00
N PRO A 184 12.03 -18.72 38.64
CA PRO A 184 11.89 -17.67 37.63
C PRO A 184 11.43 -18.24 36.27
N LYS A 185 11.75 -19.50 36.00
CA LYS A 185 11.34 -20.23 34.80
C LYS A 185 9.82 -20.26 34.60
N LEU A 186 9.04 -20.38 35.68
CA LEU A 186 7.56 -20.34 35.61
C LEU A 186 7.06 -18.96 35.18
N ILE A 187 7.68 -17.87 35.64
CA ILE A 187 7.30 -16.50 35.26
C ILE A 187 7.60 -16.24 33.78
N PHE A 188 8.75 -16.72 33.28
CA PHE A 188 9.11 -16.66 31.86
C PHE A 188 8.25 -17.58 30.98
N GLU A 189 7.64 -18.62 31.55
CA GLU A 189 6.70 -19.51 30.85
C GLU A 189 5.32 -18.85 30.66
N TYR A 190 4.87 -18.01 31.61
CA TYR A 190 3.62 -17.24 31.50
C TYR A 190 3.76 -15.92 30.73
N VAL A 191 4.92 -15.26 30.77
CA VAL A 191 5.19 -14.03 30.02
C VAL A 191 5.89 -14.37 28.72
N SER A 192 5.10 -14.61 27.66
CA SER A 192 5.69 -14.87 26.34
C SER A 192 6.40 -13.62 25.82
N VAL A 193 7.72 -13.72 25.64
CA VAL A 193 8.57 -12.66 25.08
C VAL A 193 8.00 -12.15 23.74
N TRP A 194 7.44 -13.05 22.93
CA TRP A 194 6.78 -12.73 21.68
C TRP A 194 5.56 -11.83 21.83
N ARG A 195 4.76 -12.00 22.89
CA ARG A 195 3.58 -11.16 23.16
C ARG A 195 3.98 -9.78 23.68
N LEU A 196 5.04 -9.72 24.49
CA LEU A 196 5.62 -8.43 24.91
C LEU A 196 6.19 -7.66 23.70
N LEU A 197 6.95 -8.34 22.82
CA LEU A 197 7.44 -7.75 21.58
C LEU A 197 6.28 -7.26 20.70
N PHE A 198 5.21 -8.06 20.57
CA PHE A 198 4.00 -7.66 19.86
C PHE A 198 3.38 -6.38 20.45
N TRP A 199 3.20 -6.28 21.77
CA TRP A 199 2.68 -5.06 22.41
C TRP A 199 3.58 -3.86 22.18
N THR A 200 4.89 -4.00 22.31
CA THR A 200 5.83 -2.89 22.05
C THR A 200 5.76 -2.43 20.59
N ALA A 201 5.62 -3.35 19.64
CA ALA A 201 5.44 -3.04 18.23
C ALA A 201 4.11 -2.32 17.96
N MET A 202 3.01 -2.77 18.58
CA MET A 202 1.70 -2.12 18.45
C MET A 202 1.68 -0.73 19.06
N LEU A 203 2.33 -0.54 20.22
CA LEU A 203 2.49 0.77 20.84
C LEU A 203 3.28 1.72 19.93
N ALA A 204 4.40 1.26 19.37
CA ALA A 204 5.18 2.04 18.42
C ALA A 204 4.37 2.38 17.16
N LEU A 205 3.54 1.45 16.65
CA LEU A 205 2.70 1.68 15.49
C LEU A 205 1.60 2.71 15.75
N VAL A 206 0.96 2.67 16.91
CA VAL A 206 -0.19 3.51 17.27
C VAL A 206 0.22 4.89 17.77
N TRP A 207 1.38 5.01 18.43
CA TRP A 207 1.88 6.25 19.03
C TRP A 207 1.83 7.48 18.10
N PRO A 208 2.23 7.40 16.82
CA PRO A 208 2.22 8.56 15.90
C PRO A 208 0.82 9.11 15.66
N PHE A 209 -0.19 8.24 15.70
CA PHE A 209 -1.59 8.62 15.49
C PHE A 209 -2.18 9.32 16.73
N ILE A 210 -1.71 8.97 17.93
CA ILE A 210 -2.15 9.60 19.18
C ILE A 210 -1.37 10.89 19.47
N HIS A 211 -0.05 10.86 19.29
CA HIS A 211 0.84 11.99 19.55
C HIS A 211 1.30 12.66 18.25
N VAL A 212 0.35 13.31 17.58
CA VAL A 212 0.58 13.94 16.27
C VAL A 212 1.48 15.16 16.41
N ARG A 213 2.71 15.06 15.90
CA ARG A 213 3.65 16.19 15.79
C ARG A 213 4.04 16.38 14.34
N TRP A 214 3.29 17.22 13.63
CA TRP A 214 3.72 17.77 12.35
C TRP A 214 4.93 18.66 12.60
N ARG A 215 6.09 18.31 12.03
CA ARG A 215 7.31 19.13 12.18
C ARG A 215 7.04 20.49 11.53
N ARG A 216 6.68 21.49 12.33
CA ARG A 216 6.58 22.88 11.89
C ARG A 216 8.00 23.42 11.77
N LYS A 217 8.65 23.19 10.62
CA LYS A 217 9.81 24.03 10.29
C LYS A 217 9.25 25.38 9.87
N LYS A 218 8.85 26.21 10.84
CA LYS A 218 8.88 27.66 10.61
C LYS A 218 10.33 27.92 10.27
N TRP A 219 10.62 28.16 8.99
CA TRP A 219 11.86 28.84 8.69
C TRP A 219 11.80 30.14 9.48
N PRO A 220 12.81 30.44 10.31
CA PRO A 220 12.86 31.75 10.92
C PRO A 220 12.85 32.73 9.75
N THR A 221 11.78 33.49 9.60
CA THR A 221 11.79 34.80 8.96
C THR A 221 12.60 35.72 9.87
N ASN A 222 13.88 35.38 10.06
CA ASN A 222 14.82 36.24 10.74
C ASN A 222 15.31 37.22 9.69
N ALA A 223 14.71 38.42 9.76
CA ALA A 223 15.20 39.67 9.23
C ALA A 223 15.43 39.74 7.71
N ALA A 224 15.12 40.90 7.15
CA ALA A 224 15.66 41.38 5.89
C ALA A 224 17.19 41.52 5.98
N ALA A 225 17.91 40.40 6.13
CA ALA A 225 19.26 40.30 5.61
C ALA A 225 19.10 40.10 4.11
N ASN A 226 19.76 40.94 3.33
CA ASN A 226 19.90 40.83 1.89
C ASN A 226 20.43 39.43 1.51
N ILE A 227 19.53 38.46 1.41
CA ILE A 227 19.78 37.22 0.72
C ILE A 227 19.57 37.62 -0.74
N ALA A 228 20.68 37.86 -1.43
CA ALA A 228 20.71 37.89 -2.88
C ALA A 228 19.83 36.75 -3.38
N GLU A 229 18.95 37.05 -4.35
CA GLU A 229 18.13 36.03 -5.01
C GLU A 229 18.98 34.77 -5.19
N PRO A 230 18.56 33.61 -4.68
CA PRO A 230 19.32 32.39 -4.92
C PRO A 230 19.44 32.27 -6.44
N GLU A 231 20.67 32.34 -6.96
CA GLU A 231 20.95 32.09 -8.36
C GLU A 231 20.15 30.86 -8.77
N PRO A 232 19.39 30.91 -9.89
CA PRO A 232 18.67 29.75 -10.36
C PRO A 232 19.66 28.61 -10.46
N LEU A 233 19.48 27.57 -9.63
CA LEU A 233 20.29 26.36 -9.64
C LEU A 233 20.57 26.00 -11.08
N ALA A 234 21.86 26.06 -11.47
CA ALA A 234 22.29 25.73 -12.81
C ALA A 234 21.64 24.38 -13.16
N PRO A 235 20.91 24.27 -14.28
CA PRO A 235 20.26 23.04 -14.65
C PRO A 235 21.33 21.93 -14.66
N PHE A 236 21.02 20.80 -14.02
CA PHE A 236 21.89 19.62 -13.89
C PHE A 236 22.40 19.08 -15.25
N VAL A 237 21.83 19.59 -16.34
CA VAL A 237 22.23 19.38 -17.73
C VAL A 237 22.35 20.77 -18.37
N SER A 238 23.53 21.09 -18.89
CA SER A 238 23.84 22.35 -19.57
C SER A 238 22.80 22.66 -20.66
N ALA A 239 22.32 23.92 -20.71
CA ALA A 239 21.31 24.39 -21.66
C ALA A 239 21.69 24.17 -23.14
N GLU A 240 22.99 23.99 -23.44
CA GLU A 240 23.51 23.59 -24.74
C GLU A 240 23.10 22.17 -25.17
N PHE A 241 23.03 21.21 -24.24
CA PHE A 241 22.63 19.82 -24.55
C PHE A 241 21.11 19.66 -24.70
N LEU A 242 20.33 20.58 -24.13
CA LEU A 242 18.86 20.64 -24.27
C LEU A 242 18.41 21.79 -25.19
N GLY A 243 19.30 22.22 -26.09
CA GLY A 243 18.98 23.25 -27.08
C GLY A 243 17.80 22.84 -27.98
N PRO A 244 17.04 23.80 -28.55
CA PRO A 244 15.91 23.52 -29.43
C PRO A 244 16.26 22.62 -30.61
N SER A 245 17.49 22.75 -31.12
CA SER A 245 18.06 21.96 -32.22
C SER A 245 18.32 20.51 -31.81
N THR A 246 18.85 20.26 -30.60
CA THR A 246 19.04 18.90 -30.07
C THR A 246 17.70 18.23 -29.83
N ILE A 247 16.74 18.95 -29.23
CA ILE A 247 15.38 18.44 -29.02
C ILE A 247 14.74 18.02 -30.35
N LEU A 248 14.84 18.87 -31.39
CA LEU A 248 14.30 18.56 -32.72
C LEU A 248 14.98 17.32 -33.34
N ARG A 249 16.32 17.23 -33.31
CA ARG A 249 17.07 16.10 -33.88
C ARG A 249 16.78 14.79 -33.16
N SER A 250 16.75 14.80 -31.82
CA SER A 250 16.37 13.64 -31.01
C SER A 250 14.95 13.20 -31.33
N LEU A 251 14.02 14.14 -31.46
CA LEU A 251 12.62 13.81 -31.75
C LEU A 251 12.42 13.24 -33.16
N ILE A 252 13.18 13.72 -34.17
CA ILE A 252 13.23 13.10 -35.51
C ILE A 252 13.75 11.67 -35.41
N LEU A 253 14.90 11.46 -34.76
CA LEU A 253 15.52 10.14 -34.63
C LEU A 253 14.59 9.15 -33.90
N PHE A 254 13.93 9.59 -32.83
CA PHE A 254 12.99 8.77 -32.10
C PHE A 254 11.77 8.42 -32.95
N ASN A 255 11.17 9.37 -33.67
CA ASN A 255 10.06 9.07 -34.59
C ASN A 255 10.45 8.05 -35.67
N LEU A 256 11.69 8.10 -36.17
CA LEU A 256 12.17 7.12 -37.15
C LEU A 256 12.35 5.73 -36.55
N LEU A 257 12.96 5.64 -35.36
CA LEU A 257 13.15 4.36 -34.66
C LEU A 257 11.81 3.70 -34.31
N PHE A 258 10.86 4.49 -33.79
CA PHE A 258 9.54 4.00 -33.42
C PHE A 258 8.68 3.66 -34.66
N ALA A 259 8.85 4.38 -35.77
CA ALA A 259 8.24 4.01 -37.05
C ALA A 259 8.78 2.66 -37.55
N ALA A 260 10.09 2.44 -37.53
CA ALA A 260 10.70 1.18 -37.92
C ALA A 260 10.16 0.01 -37.07
N GLN A 261 10.05 0.19 -35.75
CA GLN A 261 9.45 -0.80 -34.86
C GLN A 261 7.97 -1.07 -35.20
N SER A 262 7.18 -0.01 -35.45
CA SER A 262 5.76 -0.15 -35.81
C SER A 262 5.57 -0.89 -37.13
N ILE A 263 6.46 -0.68 -38.10
CA ILE A 263 6.48 -1.42 -39.37
C ILE A 263 6.80 -2.89 -39.14
N LEU A 264 7.81 -3.21 -38.31
CA LEU A 264 8.13 -4.60 -37.96
C LEU A 264 6.95 -5.28 -37.26
N ASP A 265 6.30 -4.61 -36.31
CA ASP A 265 5.10 -5.14 -35.66
C ASP A 265 3.97 -5.35 -36.70
N GLY A 266 3.76 -4.42 -37.64
CA GLY A 266 2.79 -4.60 -38.72
C GLY A 266 3.08 -5.81 -39.61
N ILE A 267 4.34 -6.06 -39.95
CA ILE A 267 4.74 -7.20 -40.79
C ILE A 267 4.59 -8.54 -40.04
N TYR A 268 5.11 -8.63 -38.82
CA TYR A 268 5.22 -9.90 -38.10
C TYR A 268 4.01 -10.22 -37.22
N LEU A 269 3.39 -9.24 -36.55
CA LEU A 269 2.21 -9.46 -35.71
C LEU A 269 0.92 -9.43 -36.54
N TRP A 270 0.74 -8.43 -37.41
CA TRP A 270 -0.53 -8.27 -38.15
C TRP A 270 -0.54 -9.06 -39.46
N GLY A 271 0.63 -9.20 -40.11
CA GLY A 271 0.80 -9.94 -41.35
C GLY A 271 0.85 -11.47 -41.21
N HIS A 272 0.76 -12.03 -39.99
CA HIS A 272 0.90 -13.48 -39.71
C HIS A 272 2.16 -14.12 -40.33
N ALA A 273 3.21 -13.33 -40.58
CA ALA A 273 4.46 -13.84 -41.15
C ALA A 273 5.18 -14.73 -40.12
N ALA A 274 5.55 -15.95 -40.53
CA ALA A 274 6.21 -16.91 -39.66
C ALA A 274 7.49 -16.30 -39.06
N LEU A 275 7.64 -16.39 -37.73
CA LEU A 275 8.88 -16.00 -37.06
C LEU A 275 10.05 -16.79 -37.66
N PRO A 276 11.27 -16.20 -37.72
CA PRO A 276 12.47 -16.94 -38.11
C PRO A 276 12.61 -18.23 -37.28
N ALA A 277 12.94 -19.35 -37.94
CA ALA A 277 12.80 -20.73 -37.45
C ALA A 277 13.61 -21.11 -36.16
N GLN A 278 14.21 -20.14 -35.46
CA GLN A 278 15.15 -20.35 -34.35
C GLN A 278 14.78 -19.58 -33.07
N VAL A 279 13.63 -18.90 -33.01
CA VAL A 279 13.21 -18.15 -31.81
C VAL A 279 11.91 -18.75 -31.26
N THR A 280 11.96 -19.22 -30.01
CA THR A 280 10.74 -19.69 -29.31
C THR A 280 9.87 -18.49 -28.90
N TYR A 281 8.54 -18.65 -28.90
CA TYR A 281 7.59 -17.59 -28.48
C TYR A 281 7.89 -17.05 -27.07
N ALA A 282 8.36 -17.90 -26.15
CA ALA A 282 8.75 -17.52 -24.79
C ALA A 282 10.00 -16.61 -24.77
N GLU A 283 10.99 -16.88 -25.63
CA GLU A 283 12.20 -16.06 -25.72
C GLU A 283 11.95 -14.71 -26.41
N TYR A 284 11.05 -14.69 -27.40
CA TYR A 284 10.58 -13.45 -28.05
C TYR A 284 9.84 -12.52 -27.06
N ALA A 285 8.98 -13.07 -26.21
CA ALA A 285 8.22 -12.29 -25.22
C ALA A 285 9.11 -11.73 -24.09
N HIS A 286 10.05 -12.53 -23.55
CA HIS A 286 10.90 -12.09 -22.45
C HIS A 286 12.04 -11.15 -22.86
N ARG A 287 12.65 -11.30 -24.05
CA ARG A 287 13.72 -10.38 -24.50
C ARG A 287 13.20 -9.03 -24.98
N GLY A 288 11.96 -8.95 -25.47
CA GLY A 288 11.38 -7.72 -26.01
C GLY A 288 10.78 -6.78 -24.95
N ALA A 289 10.15 -7.30 -23.91
CA ALA A 289 9.33 -6.50 -23.01
C ALA A 289 10.14 -5.51 -22.14
N TYR A 290 11.23 -5.96 -21.50
CA TYR A 290 11.98 -5.11 -20.57
C TYR A 290 12.69 -3.92 -21.25
N PRO A 291 13.35 -4.09 -22.42
CA PRO A 291 13.93 -2.97 -23.14
C PRO A 291 12.88 -1.97 -23.63
N LEU A 292 11.70 -2.42 -24.09
CA LEU A 292 10.61 -1.55 -24.55
C LEU A 292 10.01 -0.70 -23.43
N ILE A 293 9.91 -1.25 -22.21
CA ILE A 293 9.50 -0.47 -21.04
C ILE A 293 10.55 0.58 -20.70
N ALA A 294 11.84 0.22 -20.73
CA ALA A 294 12.92 1.16 -20.46
C ALA A 294 12.98 2.29 -21.50
N THR A 295 12.81 1.97 -22.79
CA THR A 295 12.78 2.99 -23.85
C THR A 295 11.55 3.88 -23.73
N ALA A 296 10.37 3.35 -23.39
CA ALA A 296 9.15 4.13 -23.16
C ALA A 296 9.26 5.07 -21.94
N LEU A 297 9.92 4.64 -20.86
CA LEU A 297 10.16 5.50 -19.68
C LEU A 297 11.18 6.61 -19.98
N LEU A 298 12.26 6.28 -20.70
CA LEU A 298 13.29 7.24 -21.10
C LEU A 298 12.74 8.27 -22.10
N ALA A 299 11.89 7.81 -23.01
CA ALA A 299 11.01 8.58 -23.87
C ALA A 299 10.14 9.58 -23.09
N ALA A 300 9.38 9.09 -22.11
CA ALA A 300 8.49 9.93 -21.29
C ALA A 300 9.27 10.97 -20.47
N ALA A 301 10.42 10.58 -19.90
CA ALA A 301 11.33 11.47 -19.19
C ALA A 301 11.87 12.57 -20.11
N PHE A 302 12.29 12.22 -21.33
CA PHE A 302 12.74 13.16 -22.34
C PHE A 302 11.64 14.18 -22.69
N VAL A 303 10.38 13.75 -22.88
CA VAL A 303 9.28 14.66 -23.19
C VAL A 303 8.94 15.58 -22.01
N LEU A 304 8.98 15.09 -20.76
CA LEU A 304 8.76 15.94 -19.59
C LEU A 304 9.84 17.03 -19.45
N VAL A 305 11.08 16.71 -19.79
CA VAL A 305 12.21 17.66 -19.78
C VAL A 305 12.14 18.62 -20.97
N ALA A 306 11.87 18.11 -22.18
CA ALA A 306 11.83 18.89 -23.40
C ALA A 306 10.59 19.82 -23.50
N MET A 307 9.45 19.41 -22.92
CA MET A 307 8.18 20.16 -22.93
C MET A 307 7.93 20.90 -21.60
N ARG A 308 8.98 21.41 -20.96
CA ARG A 308 8.84 22.26 -19.77
C ARG A 308 8.07 23.54 -20.14
N GLN A 309 7.11 23.93 -19.30
CA GLN A 309 6.32 25.17 -19.47
C GLN A 309 7.22 26.38 -19.73
N GLY A 310 6.94 27.12 -20.80
CA GLY A 310 7.70 28.29 -21.25
C GLY A 310 8.96 27.95 -22.06
N GLY A 311 9.20 26.67 -22.37
CA GLY A 311 10.36 26.21 -23.12
C GLY A 311 10.27 26.50 -24.64
N PRO A 312 11.41 26.50 -25.36
CA PRO A 312 11.44 26.76 -26.81
C PRO A 312 10.61 25.78 -27.65
N ALA A 313 10.43 24.56 -27.14
CA ALA A 313 9.66 23.49 -27.78
C ALA A 313 8.15 23.77 -27.85
N GLU A 314 7.60 24.53 -26.88
CA GLU A 314 6.18 24.88 -26.80
C GLU A 314 5.80 25.93 -27.85
N LYS A 315 6.76 26.76 -28.28
CA LYS A 315 6.54 27.84 -29.27
C LYS A 315 6.65 27.38 -30.72
N SER A 316 7.30 26.23 -30.99
CA SER A 316 7.51 25.74 -32.36
C SER A 316 6.43 24.75 -32.79
N LYS A 317 5.66 25.10 -33.83
CA LYS A 317 4.63 24.23 -34.42
C LYS A 317 5.19 22.89 -34.92
N VAL A 318 6.43 22.87 -35.40
CA VAL A 318 7.09 21.66 -35.91
C VAL A 318 7.37 20.68 -34.77
N ILE A 319 7.94 21.16 -33.67
CA ILE A 319 8.24 20.32 -32.50
C ILE A 319 6.95 19.74 -31.92
N ARG A 320 5.88 20.54 -31.81
CA ARG A 320 4.57 20.07 -31.32
C ARG A 320 3.99 18.95 -32.22
N SER A 321 4.09 19.10 -33.54
CA SER A 321 3.64 18.08 -34.49
C SER A 321 4.42 16.77 -34.35
N LEU A 322 5.76 16.85 -34.25
CA LEU A 322 6.60 15.67 -34.04
C LEU A 322 6.35 14.99 -32.68
N VAL A 323 5.96 15.73 -31.65
CA VAL A 323 5.56 15.14 -30.36
C VAL A 323 4.24 14.39 -30.51
N TYR A 324 3.25 14.95 -31.20
CA TYR A 324 1.98 14.26 -31.44
C TYR A 324 2.17 12.98 -32.28
N LEU A 325 2.99 13.05 -33.33
CA LEU A 325 3.35 11.88 -34.14
C LEU A 325 4.00 10.80 -33.27
N TRP A 326 4.95 11.20 -32.43
CA TRP A 326 5.66 10.30 -31.55
C TRP A 326 4.77 9.68 -30.47
N VAL A 327 3.85 10.46 -29.87
CA VAL A 327 2.86 9.92 -28.94
C VAL A 327 1.95 8.93 -29.65
N GLY A 328 1.51 9.24 -30.88
CA GLY A 328 0.72 8.33 -31.71
C GLY A 328 1.44 7.00 -31.96
N GLN A 329 2.73 7.04 -32.31
CA GLN A 329 3.55 5.84 -32.46
C GLN A 329 3.68 5.04 -31.15
N ASN A 330 3.84 5.71 -30.01
CA ASN A 330 3.88 5.02 -28.72
C ASN A 330 2.55 4.35 -28.36
N VAL A 331 1.41 4.97 -28.68
CA VAL A 331 0.08 4.34 -28.51
C VAL A 331 -0.03 3.09 -29.39
N LEU A 332 0.44 3.14 -30.65
CA LEU A 332 0.48 1.96 -31.52
C LEU A 332 1.37 0.85 -30.95
N LEU A 333 2.55 1.18 -30.40
CA LEU A 333 3.42 0.20 -29.77
C LEU A 333 2.79 -0.46 -28.54
N VAL A 334 2.07 0.33 -27.72
CA VAL A 334 1.32 -0.23 -26.59
C VAL A 334 0.23 -1.17 -27.09
N ALA A 335 -0.50 -0.80 -28.15
CA ALA A 335 -1.51 -1.67 -28.76
C ALA A 335 -0.90 -2.98 -29.31
N SER A 336 0.23 -2.92 -30.00
CA SER A 336 0.97 -4.10 -30.47
C SER A 336 1.44 -4.99 -29.31
N SER A 337 1.84 -4.37 -28.19
CA SER A 337 2.27 -5.11 -26.99
C SER A 337 1.09 -5.79 -26.28
N ILE A 338 -0.08 -5.14 -26.24
CA ILE A 338 -1.33 -5.74 -25.74
C ILE A 338 -1.70 -6.95 -26.60
N LEU A 339 -1.69 -6.83 -27.93
CA LEU A 339 -1.98 -7.93 -28.84
C LEU A 339 -1.00 -9.11 -28.66
N ARG A 340 0.29 -8.81 -28.49
CA ARG A 340 1.31 -9.85 -28.22
C ARG A 340 1.04 -10.59 -26.91
N LEU A 341 0.65 -9.86 -25.86
CA LEU A 341 0.32 -10.46 -24.58
C LEU A 341 -0.97 -11.29 -24.67
N ASP A 342 -1.95 -10.87 -25.45
CA ASP A 342 -3.20 -11.58 -25.70
C ASP A 342 -2.95 -12.93 -26.40
N LEU A 343 -2.19 -12.93 -27.49
CA LEU A 343 -1.74 -14.17 -28.15
C LEU A 343 -0.94 -15.09 -27.21
N TYR A 344 -0.19 -14.52 -26.26
CA TYR A 344 0.54 -15.28 -25.26
C TYR A 344 -0.39 -15.89 -24.20
N VAL A 345 -1.48 -15.21 -23.84
CA VAL A 345 -2.53 -15.75 -22.95
C VAL A 345 -3.25 -16.92 -23.61
N ASP A 346 -3.54 -16.84 -24.92
CA ASP A 346 -4.18 -17.95 -25.65
C ASP A 346 -3.36 -19.24 -25.60
N ILE A 347 -2.04 -19.14 -25.54
CA ILE A 347 -1.13 -20.30 -25.50
C ILE A 347 -0.83 -20.73 -24.05
N TYR A 348 -0.69 -19.81 -23.11
CA TYR A 348 -0.19 -20.11 -21.76
C TYR A 348 -1.18 -19.81 -20.63
N MET A 349 -2.45 -19.64 -20.96
CA MET A 349 -3.55 -19.30 -20.04
C MET A 349 -3.35 -17.95 -19.34
N LEU A 350 -4.31 -17.56 -18.51
CA LEU A 350 -4.25 -16.30 -17.78
C LEU A 350 -3.51 -16.47 -16.45
N THR A 351 -2.69 -15.49 -16.09
CA THR A 351 -2.00 -15.42 -14.80
C THR A 351 -2.06 -14.00 -14.22
N TYR A 352 -1.75 -13.89 -12.92
CA TYR A 352 -1.65 -12.62 -12.21
C TYR A 352 -0.77 -11.58 -12.93
N TRP A 353 0.42 -11.99 -13.35
CA TRP A 353 1.37 -11.08 -14.00
C TRP A 353 0.89 -10.59 -15.36
N ARG A 354 0.14 -11.42 -16.11
CA ARG A 354 -0.44 -11.01 -17.40
C ARG A 354 -1.58 -10.01 -17.21
N ILE A 355 -2.47 -10.22 -16.24
CA ILE A 355 -3.50 -9.23 -15.90
C ILE A 355 -2.86 -7.91 -15.45
N ALA A 356 -1.86 -7.97 -14.57
CA ALA A 356 -1.14 -6.79 -14.11
C ALA A 356 -0.47 -6.04 -15.28
N ALA A 357 0.10 -6.77 -16.23
CA ALA A 357 0.68 -6.19 -17.44
C ALA A 357 -0.36 -5.51 -18.34
N PHE A 358 -1.55 -6.09 -18.55
CA PHE A 358 -2.65 -5.42 -19.28
C PHE A 358 -3.09 -4.13 -18.59
N ILE A 359 -3.31 -4.16 -17.28
CA ILE A 359 -3.68 -2.98 -16.49
C ILE A 359 -2.60 -1.90 -16.58
N TRP A 360 -1.33 -2.29 -16.47
CA TRP A 360 -0.19 -1.39 -16.58
C TRP A 360 -0.08 -0.76 -17.98
N MET A 361 -0.22 -1.55 -19.05
CA MET A 361 -0.22 -1.04 -20.42
C MET A 361 -1.39 -0.06 -20.66
N GLY A 362 -2.57 -0.34 -20.10
CA GLY A 362 -3.71 0.58 -20.12
C GLY A 362 -3.42 1.91 -19.41
N LEU A 363 -2.75 1.87 -18.26
CA LEU A 363 -2.30 3.07 -17.54
C LEU A 363 -1.27 3.87 -18.35
N VAL A 364 -0.34 3.20 -19.02
CA VAL A 364 0.65 3.87 -19.90
C VAL A 364 -0.05 4.55 -21.07
N ALA A 365 -0.98 3.86 -21.74
CA ALA A 365 -1.77 4.44 -22.82
C ALA A 365 -2.56 5.68 -22.35
N LEU A 366 -3.19 5.60 -21.17
CA LEU A 366 -3.87 6.74 -20.57
C LEU A 366 -2.90 7.89 -20.25
N GLY A 367 -1.71 7.60 -19.72
CA GLY A 367 -0.68 8.60 -19.46
C GLY A 367 -0.23 9.34 -20.73
N LEU A 368 -0.08 8.62 -21.85
CA LEU A 368 0.21 9.20 -23.15
C LEU A 368 -0.92 10.11 -23.65
N ILE A 369 -2.18 9.68 -23.49
CA ILE A 369 -3.35 10.51 -23.81
C ILE A 369 -3.38 11.77 -22.94
N LEU A 370 -3.05 11.65 -21.65
CA LEU A 370 -2.97 12.80 -20.73
C LEU A 370 -1.86 13.78 -21.11
N ILE A 371 -0.73 13.31 -21.68
CA ILE A 371 0.31 14.20 -22.23
C ILE A 371 -0.25 15.03 -23.38
N VAL A 372 -0.96 14.39 -24.32
CA VAL A 372 -1.62 15.11 -25.43
C VAL A 372 -2.64 16.10 -24.89
N ALA A 373 -3.50 15.68 -23.96
CA ALA A 373 -4.50 16.54 -23.33
C ALA A 373 -3.83 17.73 -22.61
N ARG A 374 -2.70 17.52 -21.94
CA ARG A 374 -1.93 18.59 -21.28
C ARG A 374 -1.44 19.63 -22.30
N ILE A 375 -0.94 19.19 -23.46
CA ILE A 375 -0.46 20.08 -24.53
C ILE A 375 -1.62 20.78 -25.25
N VAL A 376 -2.77 20.14 -25.42
CA VAL A 376 -3.95 20.74 -26.09
C VAL A 376 -4.65 21.75 -25.18
N LEU A 377 -4.69 21.48 -23.88
CA LEU A 377 -5.38 22.30 -22.86
C LEU A 377 -4.46 23.31 -22.17
N ASP A 378 -3.21 23.48 -22.65
CA ASP A 378 -2.17 24.35 -22.08
C ASP A 378 -2.05 24.22 -20.54
N ARG A 379 -2.11 22.98 -20.03
CA ARG A 379 -2.06 22.69 -18.60
C ARG A 379 -0.63 22.55 -18.09
N SER A 380 -0.47 22.78 -16.79
CA SER A 380 0.82 22.68 -16.12
C SER A 380 1.28 21.22 -15.96
N ASN A 381 2.59 21.02 -15.77
CA ASN A 381 3.16 19.69 -15.45
C ASN A 381 2.61 19.16 -14.11
N GLN A 382 2.26 20.04 -13.17
CA GLN A 382 1.62 19.65 -11.92
C GLN A 382 0.24 19.03 -12.16
N TRP A 383 -0.53 19.57 -13.11
CA TRP A 383 -1.81 18.98 -13.51
C TRP A 383 -1.62 17.58 -14.09
N LEU A 384 -0.62 17.38 -14.95
CA LEU A 384 -0.33 16.07 -15.54
C LEU A 384 0.05 15.02 -14.48
N ILE A 385 0.90 15.41 -13.52
CA ILE A 385 1.28 14.54 -12.39
C ILE A 385 0.04 14.21 -11.55
N GLY A 386 -0.78 15.21 -11.23
CA GLY A 386 -2.02 15.01 -10.47
C GLY A 386 -3.02 14.09 -11.19
N ALA A 387 -3.20 14.26 -12.50
CA ALA A 387 -4.08 13.42 -13.31
C ALA A 387 -3.59 11.97 -13.39
N ASN A 388 -2.29 11.75 -13.60
CA ASN A 388 -1.71 10.41 -13.59
C ASN A 388 -1.80 9.75 -12.21
N LEU A 389 -1.53 10.48 -11.13
CA LEU A 389 -1.66 9.96 -9.77
C LEU A 389 -3.12 9.61 -9.44
N THR A 390 -4.07 10.43 -9.92
CA THR A 390 -5.51 10.15 -9.76
C THR A 390 -5.90 8.90 -10.53
N ALA A 391 -5.48 8.77 -11.79
CA ALA A 391 -5.73 7.59 -12.61
C ALA A 391 -5.15 6.31 -11.96
N LEU A 392 -3.89 6.37 -11.50
CA LEU A 392 -3.24 5.28 -10.79
C LEU A 392 -4.01 4.89 -9.52
N THR A 393 -4.44 5.88 -8.73
CA THR A 393 -5.22 5.65 -7.50
C THR A 393 -6.55 4.97 -7.81
N ILE A 394 -7.27 5.44 -8.83
CA ILE A 394 -8.54 4.84 -9.26
C ILE A 394 -8.34 3.40 -9.72
N VAL A 395 -7.33 3.14 -10.54
CA VAL A 395 -7.05 1.79 -11.06
C VAL A 395 -6.66 0.83 -9.94
N LEU A 396 -5.77 1.24 -9.02
CA LEU A 396 -5.40 0.41 -7.87
C LEU A 396 -6.58 0.16 -6.93
N TYR A 397 -7.43 1.16 -6.72
CA TYR A 397 -8.64 1.03 -5.91
C TYR A 397 -9.62 0.05 -6.53
N ILE A 398 -9.92 0.17 -7.83
CA ILE A 398 -10.79 -0.77 -8.55
C ILE A 398 -10.17 -2.17 -8.52
N ALA A 399 -8.87 -2.31 -8.79
CA ALA A 399 -8.18 -3.58 -8.76
C ALA A 399 -8.29 -4.27 -7.38
N SER A 400 -8.25 -3.51 -6.28
CA SER A 400 -8.45 -4.09 -4.94
C SER A 400 -9.84 -4.70 -4.73
N LEU A 401 -10.86 -4.20 -5.45
CA LEU A 401 -12.24 -4.68 -5.36
C LEU A 401 -12.56 -5.84 -6.32
N VAL A 402 -11.76 -6.01 -7.37
CA VAL A 402 -11.94 -7.08 -8.35
C VAL A 402 -11.45 -8.42 -7.78
N ASN A 403 -12.18 -9.50 -8.08
CA ASN A 403 -11.80 -10.86 -7.72
C ASN A 403 -10.98 -11.50 -8.84
N PHE A 404 -9.67 -11.21 -8.85
CA PHE A 404 -8.76 -11.75 -9.85
C PHE A 404 -8.60 -13.27 -9.73
N ASP A 405 -8.63 -13.84 -8.52
CA ASP A 405 -8.57 -15.30 -8.32
C ASP A 405 -9.70 -16.02 -9.06
N ALA A 406 -10.95 -15.62 -8.80
CA ALA A 406 -12.11 -16.21 -9.45
C ALA A 406 -12.10 -15.96 -10.96
N PHE A 407 -11.72 -14.74 -11.39
CA PHE A 407 -11.65 -14.40 -12.82
C PHE A 407 -10.63 -15.26 -13.57
N ILE A 408 -9.43 -15.42 -13.02
CA ILE A 408 -8.38 -16.28 -13.58
C ILE A 408 -8.84 -17.73 -13.61
N ALA A 409 -9.42 -18.22 -12.50
CA ALA A 409 -9.86 -19.60 -12.37
C ALA A 409 -10.97 -19.94 -13.38
N ASP A 410 -12.00 -19.10 -13.47
CA ASP A 410 -13.10 -19.29 -14.43
C ASP A 410 -12.61 -19.19 -15.88
N TYR A 411 -11.73 -18.23 -16.21
CA TYR A 411 -11.17 -18.09 -17.55
C TYR A 411 -10.33 -19.32 -17.95
N ASN A 412 -9.42 -19.75 -17.07
CA ASN A 412 -8.53 -20.88 -17.34
C ASN A 412 -9.29 -22.20 -17.45
N VAL A 413 -10.32 -22.43 -16.62
CA VAL A 413 -11.18 -23.62 -16.74
C VAL A 413 -11.99 -23.58 -18.03
N ALA A 414 -12.59 -22.44 -18.38
CA ALA A 414 -13.40 -22.32 -19.59
C ALA A 414 -12.60 -22.49 -20.89
N HIS A 415 -11.34 -22.05 -20.93
CA HIS A 415 -10.47 -22.16 -22.11
C HIS A 415 -9.58 -23.41 -22.09
N SER A 416 -9.68 -24.26 -21.06
CA SER A 416 -8.92 -25.50 -20.97
C SER A 416 -9.31 -26.49 -22.07
N ARG A 417 -8.35 -27.34 -22.45
CA ARG A 417 -8.59 -28.44 -23.41
C ARG A 417 -9.66 -29.40 -22.90
N GLU A 418 -9.72 -29.62 -21.59
CA GLU A 418 -10.63 -30.56 -20.96
C GLU A 418 -12.10 -30.13 -21.02
N VAL A 419 -12.37 -28.82 -20.99
CA VAL A 419 -13.74 -28.28 -21.04
C VAL A 419 -14.13 -27.84 -22.45
N SER A 420 -13.25 -27.14 -23.16
CA SER A 420 -13.57 -26.56 -24.47
C SER A 420 -13.21 -27.47 -25.65
N GLY A 421 -12.45 -28.56 -25.41
CA GLY A 421 -11.90 -29.43 -26.46
C GLY A 421 -10.80 -28.79 -27.30
N ARG A 422 -10.49 -27.51 -27.08
CA ARG A 422 -9.45 -26.72 -27.77
C ARG A 422 -8.55 -26.06 -26.71
N GLY A 423 -7.33 -25.68 -27.08
CA GLY A 423 -6.41 -25.02 -26.15
C GLY A 423 -5.49 -25.97 -25.38
N VAL A 424 -4.92 -25.46 -24.28
CA VAL A 424 -3.86 -26.12 -23.51
C VAL A 424 -4.43 -26.86 -22.29
N GLN A 425 -3.75 -27.93 -21.86
CA GLN A 425 -4.12 -28.63 -20.63
C GLN A 425 -4.03 -27.68 -19.44
N ILE A 426 -5.04 -27.75 -18.56
CA ILE A 426 -5.09 -26.88 -17.40
C ILE A 426 -3.97 -27.19 -16.40
N ASP A 427 -3.31 -26.15 -15.89
CA ASP A 427 -2.37 -26.27 -14.78
C ASP A 427 -3.14 -26.35 -13.46
N ILE A 428 -3.29 -27.57 -12.95
CA ILE A 428 -3.99 -27.86 -11.69
C ILE A 428 -3.23 -27.26 -10.49
N ASN A 429 -1.90 -27.22 -10.53
CA ASN A 429 -1.11 -26.66 -9.44
C ASN A 429 -1.34 -25.15 -9.34
N TYR A 430 -1.36 -24.46 -10.48
CA TYR A 430 -1.68 -23.04 -10.51
C TYR A 430 -3.12 -22.76 -10.08
N LEU A 431 -4.09 -23.55 -10.56
CA LEU A 431 -5.51 -23.39 -10.20
C LEU A 431 -5.75 -23.52 -8.69
N THR A 432 -5.06 -24.46 -8.03
CA THR A 432 -5.17 -24.67 -6.58
C THR A 432 -4.45 -23.61 -5.75
N GLN A 433 -3.44 -22.93 -6.30
CA GLN A 433 -2.75 -21.82 -5.65
C GLN A 433 -3.58 -20.52 -5.58
N LEU A 434 -4.60 -20.36 -6.43
CA LEU A 434 -5.52 -19.20 -6.41
C LEU A 434 -6.40 -19.15 -5.15
N GLY A 435 -6.42 -20.22 -4.34
CA GLY A 435 -7.12 -20.23 -3.06
C GLY A 435 -8.64 -20.42 -3.17
N PRO A 436 -9.40 -20.09 -2.11
CA PRO A 436 -10.82 -20.44 -1.98
C PRO A 436 -11.71 -19.88 -3.09
N GLN A 437 -11.36 -18.72 -3.65
CA GLN A 437 -12.14 -18.09 -4.71
C GLN A 437 -12.20 -18.93 -6.01
N ALA A 438 -11.28 -19.88 -6.19
CA ALA A 438 -11.29 -20.81 -7.31
C ALA A 438 -12.22 -22.04 -7.12
N LEU A 439 -12.83 -22.22 -5.93
CA LEU A 439 -13.64 -23.41 -5.61
C LEU A 439 -14.73 -23.72 -6.64
N LEU A 440 -15.43 -22.70 -7.13
CA LEU A 440 -16.48 -22.87 -8.15
C LEU A 440 -15.93 -23.38 -9.49
N ALA A 441 -14.75 -22.88 -9.89
CA ALA A 441 -14.09 -23.29 -11.12
C ALA A 441 -13.51 -24.71 -10.99
N ILE A 442 -12.91 -25.03 -9.83
CA ILE A 442 -12.43 -26.38 -9.50
C ILE A 442 -13.61 -27.38 -9.53
N GLY A 443 -14.76 -27.02 -8.97
CA GLY A 443 -15.96 -27.87 -9.01
C GLY A 443 -16.44 -28.19 -10.44
N LYS A 444 -16.40 -27.22 -11.36
CA LYS A 444 -16.69 -27.46 -12.79
C LYS A 444 -15.65 -28.39 -13.44
N MET A 445 -14.38 -28.22 -13.08
CA MET A 445 -13.28 -29.04 -13.60
C MET A 445 -13.40 -30.50 -13.16
N MET A 446 -13.81 -30.75 -11.92
CA MET A 446 -14.04 -32.10 -11.37
C MET A 446 -15.10 -32.89 -12.16
N GLN A 447 -16.05 -32.23 -12.82
CA GLN A 447 -17.05 -32.90 -13.67
C GLN A 447 -16.46 -33.43 -14.99
N HIS A 448 -15.38 -32.81 -15.46
CA HIS A 448 -14.76 -33.12 -16.76
C HIS A 448 -13.49 -33.98 -16.61
N ARG A 449 -12.88 -34.01 -15.41
CA ARG A 449 -11.67 -34.79 -15.12
C ARG A 449 -11.74 -35.38 -13.73
N ALA A 450 -11.74 -36.72 -13.66
CA ALA A 450 -11.56 -37.45 -12.42
C ALA A 450 -10.06 -37.44 -12.03
N ASP A 451 -9.72 -36.66 -11.01
CA ASP A 451 -8.36 -36.59 -10.46
C ASP A 451 -8.44 -36.56 -8.92
N GLY A 452 -7.89 -37.59 -8.27
CA GLY A 452 -7.94 -37.73 -6.81
C GLY A 452 -7.23 -36.59 -6.07
N ASN A 453 -6.16 -36.03 -6.67
CA ASN A 453 -5.47 -34.89 -6.05
C ASN A 453 -6.35 -33.64 -6.07
N LEU A 454 -7.13 -33.44 -7.13
CA LEU A 454 -8.04 -32.30 -7.27
C LEU A 454 -9.12 -32.30 -6.18
N VAL A 455 -9.63 -33.50 -5.81
CA VAL A 455 -10.60 -33.68 -4.72
C VAL A 455 -9.98 -33.28 -3.37
N VAL A 456 -8.77 -33.76 -3.06
CA VAL A 456 -8.07 -33.43 -1.81
C VAL A 456 -7.84 -31.92 -1.69
N TRP A 457 -7.44 -31.27 -2.79
CA TRP A 457 -7.24 -29.82 -2.81
C TRP A 457 -8.56 -29.05 -2.65
N HIS A 458 -9.61 -29.49 -3.33
CA HIS A 458 -10.95 -28.93 -3.16
C HIS A 458 -11.38 -28.95 -1.69
N ASP A 459 -11.28 -30.11 -1.03
CA ASP A 459 -11.71 -30.26 0.36
C ASP A 459 -10.89 -29.41 1.32
N ARG A 460 -9.57 -29.31 1.09
CA ARG A 460 -8.70 -28.39 1.84
C ARG A 460 -9.14 -26.93 1.66
N LEU A 461 -9.49 -26.50 0.45
CA LEU A 461 -9.92 -25.13 0.19
C LEU A 461 -11.31 -24.84 0.80
N VAL A 462 -12.20 -25.83 0.85
CA VAL A 462 -13.47 -25.73 1.59
C VAL A 462 -13.22 -25.53 3.08
N GLU A 463 -12.25 -26.23 3.66
CA GLU A 463 -11.91 -26.05 5.08
C GLU A 463 -11.29 -24.66 5.34
N VAL A 464 -10.41 -24.18 4.47
CA VAL A 464 -9.89 -22.81 4.53
C VAL A 464 -11.03 -21.79 4.47
N GLN A 465 -11.97 -21.97 3.55
CA GLN A 465 -13.15 -21.11 3.42
C GLN A 465 -14.00 -21.11 4.70
N ARG A 466 -14.17 -22.25 5.36
CA ARG A 466 -14.89 -22.34 6.65
C ARG A 466 -14.18 -21.57 7.75
N LEU A 467 -12.85 -21.67 7.84
CA LEU A 467 -12.08 -20.91 8.82
C LEU A 467 -12.18 -19.41 8.56
N ASP A 468 -12.22 -18.99 7.29
CA ASP A 468 -12.30 -17.58 6.91
C ASP A 468 -13.71 -16.98 7.15
N MET A 469 -14.73 -17.80 7.42
CA MET A 469 -16.07 -17.37 7.84
C MET A 469 -16.15 -16.94 9.31
N ALA A 470 -15.09 -17.14 10.11
CA ALA A 470 -15.03 -16.59 11.46
C ALA A 470 -15.18 -15.06 11.43
N TRP A 471 -15.84 -14.47 12.45
CA TRP A 471 -16.16 -13.03 12.43
C TRP A 471 -14.91 -12.14 12.34
N ARG A 472 -13.75 -12.59 12.83
CA ARG A 472 -12.47 -11.85 12.80
C ARG A 472 -11.85 -11.80 11.40
N THR A 473 -12.00 -12.88 10.64
CA THR A 473 -11.50 -13.05 9.26
C THR A 473 -12.50 -12.67 8.20
N TRP A 474 -13.74 -12.41 8.63
CA TRP A 474 -14.85 -12.16 7.74
C TRP A 474 -14.53 -11.08 6.70
N GLY A 475 -14.92 -11.35 5.46
CA GLY A 475 -14.90 -10.41 4.36
C GLY A 475 -16.17 -10.56 3.54
N PHE A 476 -16.59 -9.48 2.88
CA PHE A 476 -17.81 -9.54 2.06
C PHE A 476 -17.66 -10.51 0.89
N ARG A 477 -16.46 -10.60 0.30
CA ARG A 477 -16.16 -11.53 -0.80
C ARG A 477 -16.24 -13.00 -0.37
N THR A 478 -15.63 -13.35 0.77
CA THR A 478 -15.68 -14.73 1.31
C THR A 478 -17.11 -15.11 1.68
N TRP A 479 -17.90 -14.20 2.25
CA TRP A 479 -19.32 -14.43 2.50
C TRP A 479 -20.13 -14.65 1.21
N ARG A 480 -19.89 -13.86 0.15
CA ARG A 480 -20.56 -14.05 -1.15
C ARG A 480 -20.21 -15.39 -1.78
N LEU A 481 -18.96 -15.81 -1.68
CA LEU A 481 -18.51 -17.13 -2.13
C LEU A 481 -19.25 -18.23 -1.37
N GLN A 482 -19.33 -18.16 -0.04
CA GLN A 482 -20.05 -19.14 0.77
C GLN A 482 -21.51 -19.29 0.32
N ARG A 483 -22.22 -18.17 0.10
CA ARG A 483 -23.60 -18.22 -0.41
C ARG A 483 -23.73 -18.91 -1.76
N ARG A 484 -22.75 -18.76 -2.66
CA ARG A 484 -22.75 -19.43 -3.96
C ARG A 484 -22.52 -20.93 -3.82
N LEU A 485 -21.62 -21.34 -2.92
CA LEU A 485 -21.37 -22.75 -2.60
C LEU A 485 -22.61 -23.40 -1.98
N ASP A 486 -23.25 -22.74 -1.01
CA ASP A 486 -24.49 -23.21 -0.38
C ASP A 486 -25.63 -23.34 -1.41
N ALA A 487 -25.70 -22.43 -2.39
CA ALA A 487 -26.69 -22.49 -3.46
C ALA A 487 -26.41 -23.65 -4.44
N GLN A 488 -25.15 -23.97 -4.73
CA GLN A 488 -24.80 -25.15 -5.53
C GLN A 488 -25.10 -26.45 -4.80
N ALA A 489 -24.79 -26.54 -3.51
CA ALA A 489 -25.07 -27.73 -2.70
C ALA A 489 -26.59 -28.02 -2.60
N LYS A 490 -27.43 -26.99 -2.69
CA LYS A 490 -28.90 -27.11 -2.70
C LYS A 490 -29.50 -27.46 -4.06
N ARG A 491 -28.75 -27.34 -5.16
CA ARG A 491 -29.21 -27.77 -6.49
C ARG A 491 -29.04 -29.29 -6.57
N PRO A 492 -30.12 -30.08 -6.73
CA PRO A 492 -29.99 -31.51 -6.97
C PRO A 492 -29.15 -31.75 -8.22
N SER A 493 -28.37 -32.82 -8.23
CA SER A 493 -27.60 -33.29 -9.37
C SER A 493 -28.54 -33.81 -10.48
N ASP A 494 -29.17 -32.91 -11.24
CA ASP A 494 -30.06 -33.23 -12.38
C ASP A 494 -29.28 -33.60 -13.66
N SER A 495 -28.15 -34.29 -13.53
CA SER A 495 -27.40 -34.80 -14.68
C SER A 495 -26.82 -36.18 -14.41
N GLN A 496 -27.69 -37.14 -14.16
CA GLN A 496 -27.47 -38.50 -14.67
C GLN A 496 -28.15 -38.57 -16.04
N PRO A 497 -27.41 -38.85 -17.14
CA PRO A 497 -28.07 -39.15 -18.40
C PRO A 497 -28.88 -40.44 -18.19
N ALA A 498 -30.19 -40.36 -18.43
CA ALA A 498 -31.02 -41.54 -18.52
C ALA A 498 -30.65 -42.29 -19.81
N GLY A 499 -30.27 -43.57 -19.66
CA GLY A 499 -30.45 -44.64 -20.65
C GLY A 499 -29.73 -44.51 -21.98
#